data_AF-A0A0S7WXQ4-F1
#
_entry.id   AF-A0A0S7WXQ4-F1
#
_cell.length_a   1.000
_cell.length_b   1.000
_cell.length_c   1.000
_cell.angle_alpha   90.00
_cell.angle_beta   90.00
_cell.angle_gamma   90.00
#
_symmetry.space_group_name_H-M   'P 1'
#
loop_
_entity.id
_entity.type
_entity.pdbx_description
1 polymer ?
#
loop_
_entity_poly.entity_id
_entity_poly.type
_entity_poly.pdbx_seq_one_letter_code
_entity_poly.pdbx_strand_id
1 'polypeptide(L)'
;MERVIEPNPKPVRLFFFWTGIIATIAYRIIVVLNMYSPVWVKIAWYIGTVGFVLYFWHRYRIAKKRADLVKNHKLVEAVENSNIKGNKKTALHYLVKTSLTSKSRWNSGLIFLLSLAALILGIVLDIF
;
A
#
# COMPACT_ATOMS: atom_id res chain seq x y z
N MET A 1 1.01 26.05 -14.48
CA MET A 1 1.49 24.74 -14.95
C MET A 1 0.53 23.67 -14.45
N GLU A 2 -0.28 23.10 -15.34
CA GLU A 2 -1.04 21.89 -15.04
C GLU A 2 -0.06 20.78 -14.63
N ARG A 3 -0.20 20.23 -13.42
CA ARG A 3 0.60 19.06 -13.02
C ARG A 3 0.10 17.88 -13.83
N VAL A 4 0.96 17.34 -14.68
CA VAL A 4 0.66 16.13 -15.45
C VAL A 4 0.33 14.99 -14.48
N ILE A 5 -0.92 14.51 -14.51
CA ILE A 5 -1.40 13.44 -13.64
C ILE A 5 -1.02 12.11 -14.27
N GLU A 6 0.22 11.68 -14.04
CA GLU A 6 0.73 10.41 -14.55
C GLU A 6 0.71 9.29 -13.50
N PRO A 7 0.43 8.05 -13.94
CA PRO A 7 0.67 6.86 -13.13
C PRO A 7 2.17 6.67 -12.91
N ASN A 8 2.53 5.98 -11.82
CA ASN A 8 3.94 5.63 -11.59
C ASN A 8 4.47 4.75 -12.74
N PRO A 9 5.76 4.87 -13.10
CA PRO A 9 6.39 4.06 -14.14
C PRO A 9 6.17 2.56 -13.95
N LYS A 10 6.09 1.80 -15.04
CA LYS A 10 5.91 0.33 -15.01
C LYS A 10 6.91 -0.37 -14.08
N PRO A 11 8.23 -0.06 -14.11
CA PRO A 11 9.20 -0.73 -13.24
C PRO A 11 8.91 -0.53 -11.75
N VAL A 12 8.51 0.69 -11.36
CA VAL A 12 8.17 1.01 -9.97
C VAL A 12 6.97 0.19 -9.49
N ARG A 13 5.94 0.06 -10.33
CA ARG A 13 4.76 -0.75 -9.98
C ARG A 13 5.11 -2.23 -9.82
N LEU A 14 5.97 -2.75 -10.70
CA LEU A 14 6.41 -4.14 -10.65
C LEU A 14 7.31 -4.43 -9.44
N PHE A 15 8.19 -3.49 -9.08
CA PHE A 15 9.00 -3.56 -7.88
C PHE A 15 8.13 -3.74 -6.64
N PHE A 16 7.20 -2.81 -6.37
CA PHE A 16 6.35 -2.90 -5.18
C PHE A 16 5.42 -4.11 -5.21
N PHE A 17 4.98 -4.56 -6.40
CA PHE A 17 4.23 -5.81 -6.54
C PHE A 17 5.03 -7.01 -6.01
N TRP A 18 6.27 -7.17 -6.48
CA TRP A 18 7.15 -8.26 -6.02
C TRP A 18 7.57 -8.10 -4.57
N THR A 19 7.84 -6.88 -4.11
CA THR A 19 8.15 -6.62 -2.69
C THR A 19 7.04 -7.14 -1.77
N GLY A 20 5.77 -6.90 -2.10
CA GLY A 20 4.64 -7.40 -1.31
C GLY A 20 4.54 -8.93 -1.30
N ILE A 21 4.77 -9.57 -2.45
CA ILE A 21 4.77 -11.04 -2.57
C ILE A 21 5.90 -11.65 -1.75
N ILE A 22 7.13 -11.17 -1.92
CA ILE A 22 8.31 -11.67 -1.20
C ILE A 22 8.12 -11.48 0.30
N ALA A 23 7.62 -10.33 0.74
CA ALA A 23 7.37 -10.07 2.15
C ALA A 23 6.33 -11.05 2.74
N THR A 24 5.28 -11.34 1.97
CA THR A 24 4.23 -12.29 2.39
C THR A 24 4.80 -13.70 2.50
N ILE A 25 5.56 -14.15 1.49
CA ILE A 25 6.22 -15.46 1.50
C ILE A 25 7.18 -15.56 2.69
N ALA A 26 7.98 -14.52 2.94
CA ALA A 26 8.94 -14.48 4.04
C ALA A 26 8.25 -14.66 5.40
N TYR A 27 7.11 -14.00 5.65
CA TYR A 27 6.35 -14.23 6.88
C TYR A 27 5.69 -15.61 6.95
N ARG A 28 5.24 -16.16 5.82
CA ARG A 28 4.59 -17.49 5.81
C ARG A 28 5.56 -18.63 6.02
N ILE A 29 6.79 -18.51 5.49
CA ILE A 29 7.80 -19.54 5.63
C ILE A 29 8.40 -19.59 7.05
N ILE A 30 8.26 -18.53 7.86
CA ILE A 30 8.72 -18.53 9.27
C ILE A 30 8.18 -19.73 10.05
N VAL A 31 6.92 -20.12 9.85
CA VAL A 31 6.32 -21.28 10.54
C VAL A 31 7.12 -22.56 10.27
N VAL A 32 7.57 -22.74 9.02
CA VAL A 32 8.39 -23.88 8.62
C VAL A 32 9.81 -23.72 9.14
N LEU A 33 10.44 -22.55 8.94
CA LEU A 33 11.82 -22.28 9.36
C LEU A 33 12.02 -22.41 10.87
N ASN A 34 10.98 -22.15 11.66
CA ASN A 34 10.98 -22.30 13.10
C ASN A 34 11.23 -23.75 13.55
N MET A 35 10.99 -24.74 12.68
CA MET A 35 11.31 -26.15 12.95
C MET A 35 12.77 -26.51 12.66
N TYR A 36 13.52 -25.64 11.96
CA TYR A 36 14.88 -25.94 11.49
C TYR A 36 15.95 -25.09 12.17
N SER A 37 15.82 -23.75 12.16
CA SER A 37 16.82 -22.86 12.74
C SER A 37 16.26 -21.48 13.08
N PRO A 38 16.55 -20.96 14.29
CA PRO A 38 16.22 -19.59 14.66
C PRO A 38 16.86 -18.54 13.73
N VAL A 39 18.03 -18.83 13.14
CA VAL A 39 18.71 -17.89 12.23
C VAL A 39 17.89 -17.65 10.97
N TRP A 40 17.33 -18.70 10.38
CA TRP A 40 16.48 -18.59 9.19
C TRP A 40 15.17 -17.87 9.49
N VAL A 41 14.60 -18.08 10.67
CA VAL A 41 13.43 -17.32 11.15
C VAL A 41 13.75 -15.82 11.19
N LYS A 42 14.89 -15.45 11.75
CA LYS A 42 15.34 -14.05 11.85
C LYS A 42 15.54 -13.42 10.47
N ILE A 43 16.23 -14.10 9.56
CA ILE A 43 16.42 -13.62 8.18
C ILE A 43 15.08 -13.41 7.48
N ALA A 44 14.17 -14.39 7.55
CA ALA A 44 12.85 -14.30 6.94
C ALA A 44 12.00 -13.18 7.57
N TRP A 45 12.08 -13.00 8.90
CA TRP A 45 11.40 -11.92 9.59
C TRP A 45 11.89 -10.54 9.13
N TYR A 46 13.20 -10.34 8.97
CA TYR A 46 13.75 -9.07 8.47
C TYR A 46 13.33 -8.78 7.02
N ILE A 47 13.44 -9.77 6.14
CA ILE A 47 12.99 -9.64 4.73
C ILE A 47 11.49 -9.31 4.69
N GLY A 48 10.68 -10.02 5.48
CA GLY A 48 9.24 -9.78 5.61
C GLY A 48 8.93 -8.36 6.09
N THR A 49 9.57 -7.93 7.17
CA THR A 49 9.31 -6.65 7.82
C THR A 49 9.72 -5.48 6.91
N VAL A 50 10.93 -5.51 6.34
CA VAL A 50 11.38 -4.48 5.38
C VAL A 50 10.46 -4.44 4.16
N GLY A 51 10.08 -5.60 3.63
CA GLY A 51 9.17 -5.67 2.50
C GLY A 51 7.77 -5.10 2.81
N PHE A 52 7.22 -5.35 4.00
CA PHE A 52 5.97 -4.74 4.44
C PHE A 52 6.09 -3.23 4.63
N VAL A 53 7.17 -2.73 5.22
CA VAL A 53 7.42 -1.28 5.33
C VAL A 53 7.36 -0.63 3.95
N LEU A 54 8.12 -1.14 2.99
CA LEU A 54 8.17 -0.61 1.62
C LEU A 54 6.81 -0.70 0.90
N TYR A 55 6.19 -1.88 0.94
CA TYR A 55 4.94 -2.15 0.24
C TYR A 55 3.78 -1.30 0.79
N PHE A 56 3.59 -1.28 2.11
CA PHE A 56 2.47 -0.58 2.72
C PHE A 56 2.66 0.94 2.71
N TRP A 57 3.90 1.44 2.77
CA TRP A 57 4.20 2.84 2.50
C TRP A 57 3.76 3.24 1.09
N HIS A 58 4.14 2.47 0.07
CA HIS A 58 3.74 2.73 -1.31
C HIS A 58 2.22 2.68 -1.48
N ARG A 59 1.58 1.64 -0.93
CA ARG A 59 0.12 1.46 -0.99
C ARG A 59 -0.62 2.62 -0.33
N TYR A 60 -0.14 3.09 0.82
CA TYR A 60 -0.65 4.29 1.50
C TYR A 60 -0.54 5.53 0.61
N ARG A 61 0.64 5.79 0.04
CA ARG A 61 0.88 6.96 -0.83
C ARG A 61 -0.02 6.96 -2.06
N ILE A 62 -0.23 5.81 -2.71
CA ILE A 62 -1.11 5.71 -3.88
C ILE A 62 -2.57 5.96 -3.49
N ALA A 63 -3.04 5.34 -2.41
CA ALA A 63 -4.40 5.57 -1.93
C ALA A 63 -4.64 7.02 -1.53
N LYS A 64 -3.64 7.66 -0.88
CA LYS A 64 -3.66 9.08 -0.55
C LYS A 64 -3.69 9.96 -1.80
N LYS A 65 -2.80 9.72 -2.78
CA LYS A 65 -2.77 10.45 -4.06
C LYS A 65 -4.12 10.40 -4.77
N ARG A 66 -4.79 9.23 -4.81
CA ARG A 66 -6.13 9.09 -5.40
C ARG A 66 -7.19 9.93 -4.67
N ALA A 67 -7.24 9.82 -3.35
CA ALA A 67 -8.18 10.60 -2.54
C ALA A 67 -7.96 12.11 -2.71
N ASP A 68 -6.70 12.55 -2.69
CA ASP A 68 -6.32 13.96 -2.83
C ASP A 68 -6.67 14.48 -4.24
N LEU A 69 -6.45 13.68 -5.30
CA LEU A 69 -6.86 14.05 -6.66
C LEU A 69 -8.38 14.22 -6.77
N VAL A 70 -9.17 13.29 -6.21
CA VAL A 70 -10.64 13.39 -6.20
C VAL A 70 -11.11 14.63 -5.44
N LYS A 71 -10.54 14.89 -4.26
CA LYS A 71 -10.91 16.03 -3.42
C LYS A 71 -10.52 17.37 -4.07
N ASN A 72 -9.28 17.49 -4.54
CA ASN A 72 -8.74 18.75 -5.04
C ASN A 72 -9.36 19.17 -6.38
N HIS A 73 -9.80 18.21 -7.20
CA HIS A 73 -10.46 18.49 -8.49
C HIS A 73 -11.99 18.37 -8.43
N LYS A 74 -12.57 18.20 -7.23
CA LYS A 74 -14.03 18.06 -7.04
C LYS A 74 -14.64 17.03 -8.01
N LEU A 75 -13.97 15.87 -8.12
CA LEU A 75 -14.32 14.88 -9.16
C LEU A 75 -15.68 14.24 -8.90
N VAL A 76 -16.18 14.23 -7.66
CA VAL A 76 -17.53 13.72 -7.35
C VAL A 76 -18.56 14.62 -8.03
N GLU A 77 -18.45 15.92 -7.82
CA GLU A 77 -19.32 16.94 -8.40
C GLU A 77 -19.18 17.01 -9.92
N ALA A 78 -17.96 16.85 -10.44
CA ALA A 78 -17.72 16.79 -11.89
C ALA A 78 -18.45 15.61 -12.56
N VAL A 79 -18.51 14.45 -11.89
CA VAL A 79 -19.26 13.29 -12.38
C VAL A 79 -20.76 13.50 -12.24
N GLU A 80 -21.22 14.10 -11.13
CA GLU A 80 -22.64 14.40 -10.89
C GLU A 80 -23.20 15.39 -11.92
N ASN A 81 -22.43 16.40 -12.32
CA ASN A 81 -22.83 17.40 -13.31
C ASN A 81 -22.56 16.98 -14.76
N SER A 82 -21.97 15.80 -14.98
CA SER A 82 -21.67 15.31 -16.33
C SER A 82 -22.92 14.83 -17.08
N ASN A 83 -22.86 14.93 -18.41
CA ASN A 83 -23.86 14.38 -19.34
C ASN A 83 -23.79 12.84 -19.50
N ILE A 84 -23.01 12.15 -18.67
CA ILE A 84 -22.93 10.68 -18.66
C ILE A 84 -24.29 10.13 -18.19
N LYS A 85 -24.80 9.07 -18.85
CA LYS A 85 -26.13 8.51 -18.56
C LYS A 85 -26.07 7.07 -18.06
N GLY A 86 -27.11 6.70 -17.30
CA GLY A 86 -27.36 5.33 -16.86
C GLY A 86 -26.21 4.71 -16.05
N ASN A 87 -26.00 3.42 -16.26
CA ASN A 87 -25.03 2.61 -15.49
C ASN A 87 -23.59 3.14 -15.55
N LYS A 88 -23.20 3.82 -16.64
CA LYS A 88 -21.87 4.42 -16.75
C LYS A 88 -21.65 5.53 -15.73
N LYS A 89 -22.66 6.37 -15.46
CA LYS A 89 -22.58 7.44 -14.46
C LYS A 89 -22.46 6.85 -13.06
N THR A 90 -23.29 5.86 -12.75
CA THR A 90 -23.27 5.15 -11.46
C THR A 90 -21.92 4.49 -11.19
N ALA A 91 -21.35 3.79 -12.18
CA ALA A 91 -20.05 3.15 -12.05
C ALA A 91 -18.92 4.17 -11.82
N LEU A 92 -18.91 5.27 -12.59
CA LEU A 92 -17.90 6.32 -12.42
C LEU A 92 -18.03 7.02 -11.07
N HIS A 93 -19.27 7.35 -10.66
CA HIS A 93 -19.54 7.95 -9.35
C HIS A 93 -19.07 7.04 -8.23
N TYR A 94 -19.34 5.74 -8.32
CA TYR A 94 -18.85 4.75 -7.36
C TYR A 94 -17.31 4.74 -7.28
N LEU A 95 -16.59 4.68 -8.39
CA LEU A 95 -15.12 4.66 -8.41
C LEU A 95 -14.50 5.93 -7.80
N VAL A 96 -15.08 7.08 -8.10
CA VAL A 96 -14.62 8.38 -7.59
C VAL A 96 -14.93 8.50 -6.10
N LYS A 97 -16.17 8.20 -5.68
CA LYS A 97 -16.60 8.28 -4.28
C LYS A 97 -15.85 7.30 -3.38
N THR A 98 -15.65 6.07 -3.82
CA THR A 98 -14.90 5.05 -3.06
C THR A 98 -13.41 5.39 -2.92
N SER A 99 -12.85 6.15 -3.86
CA SER A 99 -11.48 6.66 -3.73
C SER A 99 -11.31 7.63 -2.54
N LEU A 100 -12.38 8.29 -2.08
CA LEU A 100 -12.38 9.12 -0.87
C LEU A 100 -12.69 8.33 0.40
N THR A 101 -13.67 7.42 0.35
CA THR A 101 -14.21 6.76 1.54
C THR A 101 -13.48 5.48 1.94
N SER A 102 -12.64 4.92 1.06
CA SER A 102 -11.93 3.67 1.32
C SER A 102 -11.02 3.74 2.55
N LYS A 103 -11.26 2.85 3.51
CA LYS A 103 -10.40 2.64 4.69
C LYS A 103 -9.06 1.96 4.36
N SER A 104 -8.87 1.50 3.11
CA SER A 104 -7.63 0.87 2.63
C SER A 104 -6.39 1.75 2.87
N ARG A 105 -6.54 3.08 2.76
CA ARG A 105 -5.48 4.03 3.10
C ARG A 105 -5.07 3.90 4.57
N TRP A 106 -6.02 3.96 5.49
CA TRP A 106 -5.75 3.87 6.92
C TRP A 106 -5.17 2.51 7.32
N ASN A 107 -5.70 1.43 6.76
CA ASN A 107 -5.15 0.09 6.97
C ASN A 107 -3.68 0.03 6.53
N SER A 108 -3.37 0.52 5.33
CA SER A 108 -2.00 0.53 4.82
C SER A 108 -1.08 1.42 5.67
N GLY A 109 -1.57 2.57 6.13
CA GLY A 109 -0.81 3.47 7.00
C GLY A 109 -0.49 2.83 8.35
N LEU A 110 -1.47 2.17 8.97
CA LEU A 110 -1.30 1.51 10.26
C LEU A 110 -0.29 0.36 10.15
N ILE A 111 -0.43 -0.51 9.15
CA ILE A 111 0.51 -1.62 8.95
C ILE A 111 1.92 -1.08 8.71
N PHE A 112 2.08 -0.04 7.88
CA PHE A 112 3.37 0.61 7.67
C PHE A 112 4.00 1.10 8.99
N LEU A 113 3.23 1.82 9.83
CA LEU A 113 3.74 2.34 11.10
C LEU A 113 4.13 1.22 12.08
N LEU A 114 3.29 0.19 12.19
CA LEU A 114 3.57 -0.96 13.05
C LEU A 114 4.78 -1.77 12.55
N SER A 115 4.89 -1.99 11.24
CA SER A 115 6.05 -2.67 10.65
C SER A 115 7.34 -1.86 10.81
N LEU A 116 7.27 -0.53 10.71
CA LEU A 116 8.42 0.34 10.94
C LEU A 116 8.86 0.30 12.41
N ALA A 117 7.92 0.38 13.35
CA ALA A 117 8.20 0.26 14.78
C ALA A 117 8.80 -1.11 15.10
N ALA A 118 8.22 -2.19 14.57
CA ALA A 118 8.74 -3.54 14.73
C ALA A 118 10.17 -3.67 14.19
N LEU A 119 10.46 -3.12 13.01
CA LEU A 119 11.80 -3.14 12.42
C LEU A 119 12.83 -2.45 13.32
N ILE A 120 12.50 -1.24 13.82
CA ILE A 120 13.39 -0.49 14.73
C ILE A 120 13.64 -1.29 16.01
N LEU A 121 12.57 -1.81 16.62
CA LEU A 121 12.69 -2.61 17.84
C LEU A 121 13.53 -3.88 17.63
N GLY A 122 13.32 -4.58 16.50
CA GLY A 122 14.11 -5.77 16.17
C GLY A 122 15.60 -5.46 16.04
N ILE A 123 15.95 -4.38 15.35
CA ILE A 123 17.35 -3.95 15.19
C ILE A 123 17.96 -3.60 16.55
N VAL A 124 17.23 -2.87 17.40
CA VAL A 124 17.71 -2.48 18.74
C VAL A 124 17.97 -3.72 19.61
N LEU A 125 17.01 -4.66 19.66
CA LEU A 125 17.12 -5.89 20.47
C LEU A 125 18.21 -6.86 19.97
N ASP A 126 18.61 -6.73 18.71
CA ASP A 126 19.66 -7.57 18.13
C ASP A 126 21.07 -7.02 18.34
N ILE A 127 21.19 -5.72 18.61
CA ILE A 127 22.46 -5.01 18.80
C ILE A 127 22.80 -4.84 20.29
N PHE A 128 21.81 -4.60 21.14
CA PHE A 128 21.95 -4.36 22.58
C PHE A 128 21.40 -5.51 23.40
#